data_AF-A0A965EM66-F1
#
_entry.id   AF-A0A965EM66-F1
#
_cell.length_a   1.000
_cell.length_b   1.000
_cell.length_c   1.000
_cell.angle_alpha   90.00
_cell.angle_beta   90.00
_cell.angle_gamma   90.00
#
_symmetry.space_group_name_H-M   'P 1'
#
loop_
_entity.id
_entity.type
_entity.pdbx_description
1 polymer ?
#
loop_
_entity_poly.entity_id
_entity_poly.type
_entity_poly.pdbx_seq_one_letter_code
_entity_poly.pdbx_strand_id
1 'polypeptide(L)' 'NSNNTLNINYSNFQPVGNKLFPYNGTISLFYKAVSGLLNTTIIFEYNKAEVGDRELRFPFNIPKKYERR' A
#
# COMPACT_ATOMS: atom_id res chain seq x y z
N ASN A 1 7.65 -2.58 -25.51
CA ASN A 1 6.54 -2.93 -24.60
C ASN A 1 6.76 -4.30 -24.00
N SER A 2 7.00 -4.39 -22.69
CA SER A 2 6.89 -5.64 -21.95
C SER A 2 5.44 -5.82 -21.51
N ASN A 3 4.79 -6.91 -21.91
CA ASN A 3 3.41 -7.24 -21.53
C ASN A 3 3.34 -7.73 -20.07
N ASN A 4 3.83 -6.91 -19.13
CA ASN A 4 3.79 -7.20 -17.71
C ASN A 4 2.41 -6.81 -17.17
N THR A 5 1.82 -7.65 -16.33
CA THR A 5 0.53 -7.39 -15.68
C THR A 5 0.66 -7.52 -14.18
N LEU A 6 0.01 -6.60 -13.47
CA LEU A 6 -0.11 -6.60 -12.02
C LEU A 6 -1.60 -6.60 -11.69
N ASN A 7 -2.06 -7.64 -10.99
CA ASN A 7 -3.41 -7.70 -10.46
C ASN A 7 -3.35 -7.65 -8.93
N ILE A 8 -4.21 -6.85 -8.32
CA ILE A 8 -4.32 -6.69 -6.88
C ILE A 8 -5.77 -6.94 -6.48
N ASN A 9 -5.99 -7.97 -5.68
CA ASN A 9 -7.30 -8.32 -5.14
C ASN A 9 -7.31 -8.04 -3.64
N TYR A 10 -8.36 -7.37 -3.18
CA TYR A 10 -8.61 -7.10 -1.77
C TYR A 10 -9.86 -7.85 -1.32
N SER A 11 -9.83 -8.39 -0.11
CA SER A 11 -10.95 -9.14 0.47
C SER A 11 -11.01 -8.97 1.99
N ASN A 12 -12.05 -9.55 2.60
CA ASN A 12 -12.31 -9.46 4.03
C ASN A 12 -12.33 -8.01 4.53
N PHE A 13 -13.23 -7.22 3.96
CA PHE A 13 -13.39 -5.83 4.37
C PHE A 13 -14.06 -5.76 5.73
N GLN A 14 -13.42 -5.07 6.67
CA GLN A 14 -13.95 -4.85 8.01
C GLN A 14 -13.99 -3.35 8.34
N PRO A 15 -14.94 -2.91 9.17
CA PRO A 15 -15.03 -1.52 9.57
C PRO A 15 -13.88 -1.13 10.51
N VAL A 16 -13.26 0.01 10.24
CA VAL A 16 -12.28 0.68 11.11
C VAL A 16 -12.71 2.13 11.23
N GLY A 17 -13.33 2.47 12.37
CA GLY A 17 -14.03 3.74 12.53
C GLY A 17 -15.15 3.89 11.50
N ASN A 18 -15.10 4.96 10.70
CA ASN A 18 -16.11 5.27 9.70
C ASN A 18 -15.74 4.81 8.27
N LYS A 19 -14.75 3.91 8.13
CA LYS A 19 -14.25 3.43 6.84
C LYS A 19 -14.18 1.90 6.81
N LEU A 20 -14.21 1.32 5.60
CA LEU A 20 -13.96 -0.12 5.40
C LEU A 20 -12.51 -0.32 4.96
N PHE A 21 -11.80 -1.21 5.64
CA PHE A 21 -10.44 -1.59 5.30
C PHE A 21 -10.37 -3.08 4.94
N PRO A 22 -9.62 -3.46 3.89
CA PRO A 22 -9.39 -4.85 3.57
C PRO A 22 -8.37 -5.45 4.53
N TYR A 23 -8.70 -6.59 5.14
CA TYR A 23 -7.79 -7.31 6.03
C TYR A 23 -6.96 -8.36 5.29
N ASN A 24 -7.33 -8.68 4.05
CA ASN A 24 -6.60 -9.60 3.21
C ASN A 24 -6.34 -8.98 1.83
N GLY A 25 -5.18 -9.28 1.27
CA GLY A 25 -4.86 -8.92 -0.10
C GLY A 25 -4.00 -9.95 -0.80
N THR A 26 -4.20 -10.06 -2.10
CA THR A 26 -3.41 -10.92 -2.98
C THR A 26 -2.93 -10.09 -4.16
N ILE A 27 -1.62 -10.06 -4.36
CA ILE A 27 -0.97 -9.45 -5.51
C ILE A 27 -0.48 -10.57 -6.42
N SER A 28 -0.87 -10.54 -7.68
CA SER A 28 -0.37 -11.43 -8.72
C SER A 28 0.36 -10.59 -9.76
N LEU A 29 1.67 -10.79 -9.86
CA LEU A 29 2.55 -10.08 -10.78
C LEU A 29 3.06 -11.06 -11.84
N PHE A 30 2.73 -10.80 -13.09
CA PHE A 30 3.21 -11.54 -14.24
C PHE A 30 4.14 -10.65 -15.06
N TYR A 31 5.40 -11.04 -15.22
CA TYR A 31 6.41 -10.17 -15.81
C TYR A 31 7.54 -10.94 -16.47
N LYS A 32 8.20 -10.32 -17.46
CA LYS A 32 9.38 -10.87 -18.11
C LYS A 32 10.65 -10.40 -17.40
N ALA A 33 11.44 -11.35 -16.91
CA ALA A 33 12.78 -11.15 -16.35
C ALA A 33 13.85 -11.71 -17.31
N VAL A 34 15.14 -11.49 -16.98
CA VAL A 34 16.27 -12.02 -17.74
C VAL A 34 16.24 -13.55 -17.83
N SER A 35 15.75 -14.22 -16.76
CA SER A 35 15.58 -15.66 -16.69
C SER A 35 14.33 -16.20 -17.39
N GLY A 36 13.47 -15.34 -17.94
CA GLY A 36 12.23 -15.72 -18.60
C GLY A 36 10.98 -15.09 -17.98
N LEU A 37 9.82 -15.68 -18.28
CA LEU A 37 8.53 -15.19 -17.80
C LEU A 37 8.26 -15.71 -16.39
N LEU A 38 8.00 -14.80 -15.45
CA LEU A 38 7.82 -15.09 -14.05
C LEU A 38 6.40 -14.70 -13.61
N ASN A 39 5.86 -15.49 -12.69
CA ASN A 39 4.62 -15.20 -11.97
C ASN A 39 4.92 -15.17 -10.47
N THR A 40 4.69 -14.03 -9.83
CA THR A 40 4.92 -13.82 -8.41
C THR A 40 3.60 -13.53 -7.72
N THR A 41 3.26 -14.36 -6.74
CA THR A 41 2.08 -14.15 -5.88
C THR A 41 2.53 -13.71 -4.50
N ILE A 42 2.00 -12.59 -4.03
CA ILE A 42 2.20 -12.09 -2.66
C ILE A 42 0.84 -12.09 -1.99
N ILE A 43 0.75 -12.75 -0.84
CA ILE A 43 -0.45 -12.78 -0.01
C ILE A 43 -0.10 -12.06 1.28
N PHE A 44 -0.95 -11.13 1.70
CA PHE A 44 -0.81 -10.47 2.98
C PHE A 44 -2.14 -10.47 3.74
N GLU A 45 -1.99 -10.55 5.05
CA GLU A 45 -3.08 -10.51 6.03
C GLU A 45 -2.69 -9.53 7.12
N TYR A 46 -3.59 -8.59 7.40
CA TYR A 46 -3.39 -7.60 8.46
C TYR A 46 -4.12 -8.06 9.72
N ASN A 47 -3.42 -8.09 10.85
CA ASN A 47 -4.04 -8.38 12.14
C ASN A 47 -4.72 -7.15 12.76
N LYS A 48 -4.31 -5.95 12.35
CA LYS A 48 -4.81 -4.69 12.90
C LYS A 48 -4.71 -3.57 11.87
N ALA A 49 -5.76 -2.74 11.80
CA ALA A 49 -5.78 -1.49 11.06
C ALA A 49 -6.25 -0.37 12.00
N GLU A 50 -5.64 0.80 11.88
CA GLU A 50 -5.97 1.98 12.68
C GLU A 50 -6.07 3.20 11.76
N VAL A 51 -7.13 3.99 11.93
CA VAL A 51 -7.24 5.31 11.30
C VAL A 51 -6.74 6.31 12.33
N GLY A 52 -5.52 6.81 12.13
CA GLY A 52 -4.99 7.86 12.98
C GLY A 52 -5.63 9.20 12.64
N ASP A 53 -6.18 9.90 13.64
CA ASP A 53 -6.67 11.28 13.51
C ASP A 53 -5.54 12.31 13.59
N ARG A 54 -4.32 11.84 13.90
CA ARG A 54 -3.15 12.69 14.03
C ARG A 54 -2.64 13.07 12.64
N GLU A 55 -2.60 14.37 12.36
CA GLU A 55 -1.83 14.88 11.22
C GLU A 55 -0.43 14.25 11.24
N LEU A 56 -0.02 13.70 10.10
CA LEU A 56 1.34 13.24 9.87
C LEU A 56 2.27 14.46 9.95
N ARG A 57 2.73 14.78 11.16
CA ARG A 57 3.77 15.79 11.35
C ARG A 57 5.07 15.18 10.89
N PHE A 58 5.66 15.77 9.84
CA PHE A 58 6.99 15.40 9.41
C PHE A 58 7.95 15.42 10.62
N PRO A 59 8.87 14.45 10.75
CA PRO A 59 9.69 14.26 11.95
C PRO A 59 10.74 15.35 12.19
N PHE A 60 10.66 16.49 11.50
CA PHE A 60 11.54 17.63 11.70
C PHE A 60 10.75 18.94 11.74
N ASN A 61 11.15 19.83 12.64
CA ASN A 61 10.69 21.22 12.64
C ASN A 61 11.33 21.94 11.46
N ILE A 62 10.53 22.46 10.53
CA ILE A 62 11.02 23.36 9.48
C ILE A 62 11.52 24.64 10.17
N PRO A 63 12.81 25.01 10.08
CA PRO A 63 13.29 26.26 10.67
C PRO A 63 12.50 27.46 10.15
N LYS A 64 12.11 28.38 11.05
CA LYS A 64 11.30 29.58 10.74
C LYS A 64 11.79 30.40 9.54
N LYS A 65 13.09 30.33 9.21
CA LYS A 65 13.69 30.99 8.04
C LYS A 65 13.17 30.47 6.68
N TYR A 66 12.48 29.33 6.63
CA TYR A 66 11.92 28.74 5.41
C TYR A 66 10.40 28.86 5.30
N GLU A 67 9.74 29.48 6.28
CA GLU A 67 8.31 29.78 6.22
C GLU A 67 8.12 30.98 5.27
N ARG A 68 7.43 30.78 4.13
CA ARG A 68 7.16 31.87 3.17
C ARG A 68 6.15 32.84 3.78
N ARG A 69 6.49 34.14 3.77
CA ARG A 69 5.58 35.24 4.11
C ARG A 69 4.47 35.40 3.08
#